data_AF-A0A9P3FFT3-F1
#
_entry.id   AF-A0A9P3FFT3-F1
#
_cell.length_a   1.000
_cell.length_b   1.000
_cell.length_c   1.000
_cell.angle_alpha   90.00
_cell.angle_beta   90.00
_cell.angle_gamma   90.00
#
_symmetry.space_group_name_H-M   'P 1'
#
loop_
_entity.id
_entity.type
_entity.pdbx_description
1 polymer ?
#
loop_
_entity_poly.entity_id
_entity_poly.type
_entity_poly.pdbx_seq_one_letter_code
_entity_poly.pdbx_strand_id
1 'polypeptide(L)'
;MTLSIPSTKSLLKTNWHFPSCILHDLDPIPSSIPSPSIKAEILACAFEYARSVIPSYKNYSRYLAFMRIIIIGTIAEFKGEPFDPSTYRKDARILYGSYDLDEILTGLFGDGEKAEEMAREYKTFLVVTSEKTRGDGKEKNQRSMLFEHYRNTLSISPKNWFRLRDCDALCRFTIAAAL
;
A
#
# COMPACT_ATOMS: atom_id res chain seq x y z
N MET A 1 21.96 44.88 -18.99
CA MET A 1 21.67 43.72 -19.86
C MET A 1 21.02 42.66 -19.00
N THR A 2 19.69 42.68 -18.90
CA THR A 2 18.89 41.81 -18.02
C THR A 2 18.62 40.50 -18.76
N LEU A 3 19.25 39.41 -18.29
CA LEU A 3 18.99 38.06 -18.79
C LEU A 3 17.62 37.60 -18.27
N SER A 4 16.62 37.64 -19.14
CA SER A 4 15.32 37.00 -18.93
C SER A 4 15.47 35.49 -19.03
N ILE A 5 15.26 34.78 -17.92
CA ILE A 5 15.19 33.31 -17.90
C ILE A 5 13.88 32.90 -18.58
N PRO A 6 13.91 32.05 -19.63
CA PRO A 6 12.68 31.56 -20.26
C PRO A 6 11.88 30.71 -19.27
N SER A 7 10.58 31.02 -19.13
CA SER A 7 9.61 30.20 -18.41
C SER A 7 9.39 28.88 -19.15
N THR A 8 10.17 27.86 -18.83
CA THR A 8 9.89 26.47 -19.22
C THR A 8 8.86 25.85 -18.28
N LYS A 9 7.61 26.34 -18.33
CA LYS A 9 6.46 25.54 -17.92
C LYS A 9 5.91 24.75 -19.11
N SER A 10 6.76 23.92 -19.71
CA SER A 10 6.24 22.71 -20.32
C SER A 10 6.02 21.76 -19.14
N LEU A 11 4.78 21.69 -18.65
CA LEU A 11 4.34 20.61 -17.77
C LEU A 11 4.68 19.31 -18.51
N LEU A 12 5.75 18.62 -18.08
CA LEU A 12 6.03 17.26 -18.53
C LEU A 12 4.72 16.48 -18.33
N LYS A 13 4.05 16.12 -19.42
CA LYS A 13 2.96 15.15 -19.37
C LYS A 13 3.61 13.84 -18.96
N THR A 14 3.53 13.50 -17.68
CA THR A 14 4.00 12.19 -17.20
C THR A 14 3.11 11.14 -17.85
N ASN A 15 3.66 10.39 -18.81
CA ASN A 15 3.00 9.22 -19.36
C ASN A 15 3.18 8.11 -18.34
N TRP A 16 2.19 7.94 -17.47
CA TRP A 16 2.14 6.83 -16.54
C TRP A 16 1.93 5.52 -17.30
N HIS A 17 2.77 4.52 -17.05
CA HIS A 17 2.69 3.21 -17.67
C HIS A 17 2.25 2.18 -16.63
N PHE A 18 1.18 1.45 -16.91
CA PHE A 18 0.69 0.31 -16.13
C PHE A 18 -0.28 -0.53 -16.99
N PRO A 19 -0.48 -1.83 -16.68
CA PRO A 19 -1.33 -2.68 -17.49
C PRO A 19 -2.80 -2.28 -17.40
N SER A 20 -3.55 -2.44 -18.50
CA SER A 20 -4.97 -2.04 -18.57
C SER A 20 -5.87 -2.79 -17.58
N CYS A 21 -5.46 -3.96 -17.13
CA CYS A 21 -6.22 -4.80 -16.18
C CYS A 21 -6.34 -4.20 -14.77
N ILE A 22 -5.55 -3.17 -14.42
CA ILE A 22 -5.65 -2.46 -13.13
C ILE A 22 -6.13 -1.01 -13.30
N LEU A 23 -6.46 -0.59 -14.53
CA LEU A 23 -6.82 0.81 -14.84
C LEU A 23 -8.00 1.31 -14.01
N HIS A 24 -8.97 0.44 -13.76
CA HIS A 24 -10.23 0.77 -13.10
C HIS A 24 -10.29 0.34 -11.63
N ASP A 25 -9.20 -0.22 -11.09
CA ASP A 25 -9.18 -0.76 -9.72
C ASP A 25 -9.47 0.35 -8.66
N LEU A 26 -9.14 1.61 -8.98
CA LEU A 26 -9.33 2.76 -8.08
C LEU A 26 -10.56 3.62 -8.41
N ASP A 27 -11.38 3.24 -9.39
CA ASP A 27 -12.58 4.01 -9.77
C ASP A 27 -13.59 4.18 -8.63
N PRO A 28 -13.86 3.16 -7.78
CA PRO A 28 -14.77 3.30 -6.64
C PRO A 28 -14.34 4.32 -5.58
N ILE A 29 -13.05 4.67 -5.50
CA ILE A 29 -12.54 5.66 -4.54
C ILE A 29 -12.94 7.07 -5.01
N PRO A 30 -13.57 7.91 -4.16
CA PRO A 30 -13.90 9.29 -4.55
C PRO A 30 -12.68 10.10 -5.00
N SER A 31 -12.80 10.86 -6.10
CA SER A 31 -11.70 11.68 -6.66
C SER A 31 -11.23 12.83 -5.75
N SER A 32 -11.97 13.13 -4.68
CA SER A 32 -11.55 14.06 -3.63
C SER A 32 -10.53 13.46 -2.66
N ILE A 33 -10.26 12.15 -2.76
CA ILE A 33 -9.46 11.42 -1.79
C ILE A 33 -8.06 11.16 -2.34
N PRO A 34 -7.91 10.49 -3.50
CA PRO A 34 -6.86 10.78 -4.45
C PRO A 34 -7.45 11.39 -5.72
N SER A 35 -6.84 12.46 -6.21
CA SER A 35 -7.17 13.02 -7.52
C SER A 35 -6.88 12.00 -8.63
N PRO A 36 -7.45 12.15 -9.83
CA PRO A 36 -7.18 11.24 -10.95
C PRO A 36 -5.68 11.09 -11.28
N SER A 37 -4.89 12.16 -11.15
CA SER A 37 -3.45 12.10 -11.37
C SER A 37 -2.73 11.26 -10.31
N ILE A 38 -3.13 11.38 -9.04
CA ILE A 38 -2.57 10.58 -7.93
C ILE A 38 -2.97 9.12 -8.07
N LYS A 39 -4.21 8.82 -8.50
CA LYS A 39 -4.61 7.43 -8.81
C LYS A 39 -3.70 6.81 -9.88
N ALA A 40 -3.46 7.53 -10.98
CA ALA A 40 -2.58 7.05 -12.04
C ALA A 40 -1.12 6.85 -11.57
N GLU A 41 -0.63 7.75 -10.71
CA GLU A 41 0.69 7.62 -10.08
C GLU A 41 0.77 6.40 -9.16
N ILE A 42 -0.26 6.13 -8.35
CA ILE A 42 -0.33 4.93 -7.50
C ILE A 42 -0.27 3.65 -8.34
N LEU A 43 -1.05 3.57 -9.42
CA LEU A 43 -1.06 2.41 -10.33
C LEU A 43 0.31 2.22 -11.01
N ALA A 44 0.92 3.31 -11.49
CA ALA A 44 2.25 3.27 -12.09
C ALA A 44 3.31 2.84 -11.07
N CYS A 45 3.30 3.41 -9.87
CA CYS A 45 4.21 3.06 -8.79
C CYS A 45 4.11 1.59 -8.43
N ALA A 46 2.90 1.05 -8.27
CA ALA A 46 2.70 -0.36 -7.97
C ALA A 46 3.25 -1.28 -9.08
N PHE A 47 3.04 -0.91 -10.34
CA PHE A 47 3.60 -1.65 -11.46
C PHE A 47 5.14 -1.55 -11.49
N GLU A 48 5.73 -0.37 -11.26
CA GLU A 48 7.20 -0.14 -11.24
C GLU A 48 7.84 -0.92 -10.11
N TYR A 49 7.22 -0.91 -8.93
CA TYR A 49 7.66 -1.70 -7.80
C TYR A 49 7.64 -3.20 -8.14
N ALA A 50 6.51 -3.72 -8.62
CA ALA A 50 6.35 -5.13 -8.93
C ALA A 50 7.37 -5.64 -9.97
N ARG A 51 7.64 -4.89 -11.04
CA ARG A 51 8.65 -5.30 -12.03
C ARG A 51 10.09 -5.19 -11.51
N SER A 52 10.33 -4.32 -10.54
CA SER A 52 11.67 -4.13 -9.96
C SER A 52 12.03 -5.28 -9.02
N VAL A 53 11.06 -5.75 -8.23
CA VAL A 53 11.28 -6.83 -7.24
C VAL A 53 11.00 -8.23 -7.80
N ILE A 54 10.13 -8.33 -8.81
CA ILE A 54 9.80 -9.58 -9.52
C ILE A 54 9.89 -9.29 -11.03
N PRO A 55 11.10 -9.30 -11.62
CA PRO A 55 11.32 -8.97 -13.02
C PRO A 55 10.84 -10.07 -13.99
N SER A 56 10.58 -11.28 -13.49
CA SER A 56 10.06 -12.41 -14.24
C SER A 56 9.05 -13.15 -13.38
N TYR A 57 7.94 -13.59 -13.98
CA TYR A 57 6.86 -14.30 -13.30
C TYR A 57 6.34 -15.42 -14.21
N LYS A 58 5.88 -16.52 -13.60
CA LYS A 58 5.22 -17.62 -14.34
C LYS A 58 3.70 -17.62 -14.22
N ASN A 59 3.18 -16.94 -13.21
CA ASN A 59 1.75 -16.84 -12.93
C ASN A 59 1.31 -15.37 -12.94
N TYR A 60 0.70 -14.95 -14.04
CA TYR A 60 0.26 -13.56 -14.22
C TYR A 60 -0.83 -13.17 -13.20
N SER A 61 -1.76 -14.06 -12.88
CA SER A 61 -2.83 -13.77 -11.90
C SER A 61 -2.27 -13.48 -10.51
N ARG A 62 -1.29 -14.27 -10.05
CA ARG A 62 -0.56 -13.98 -8.81
C ARG A 62 0.23 -12.67 -8.90
N TYR A 63 0.81 -12.38 -10.05
CA TYR A 63 1.53 -11.12 -10.28
C TYR A 63 0.60 -9.90 -10.20
N LEU A 64 -0.62 -10.01 -10.72
CA LEU A 64 -1.67 -9.00 -10.54
C LEU A 64 -2.07 -8.87 -9.06
N ALA A 65 -2.23 -9.98 -8.35
CA ALA A 65 -2.53 -9.95 -6.92
C ALA A 65 -1.42 -9.24 -6.13
N PHE A 66 -0.15 -9.51 -6.44
CA PHE A 66 0.98 -8.81 -5.86
C PHE A 66 0.95 -7.30 -6.15
N MET A 67 0.68 -6.89 -7.40
CA MET A 67 0.51 -5.46 -7.73
C MET A 67 -0.60 -4.80 -6.92
N ARG A 68 -1.75 -5.47 -6.73
CA ARG A 68 -2.85 -4.96 -5.92
C ARG A 68 -2.48 -4.81 -4.45
N ILE A 69 -1.68 -5.73 -3.91
CA ILE A 69 -1.09 -5.57 -2.57
C ILE A 69 -0.22 -4.31 -2.51
N ILE A 70 0.59 -4.01 -3.53
CA ILE A 70 1.37 -2.76 -3.53
C ILE A 70 0.43 -1.55 -3.57
N ILE A 71 -0.61 -1.54 -4.43
CA ILE A 71 -1.58 -0.45 -4.50
C ILE A 71 -2.24 -0.18 -3.14
N ILE A 72 -2.76 -1.23 -2.50
CA ILE A 72 -3.42 -1.16 -1.19
C ILE A 72 -2.43 -0.61 -0.15
N GLY A 73 -1.20 -1.12 -0.12
CA GLY A 73 -0.14 -0.67 0.78
C GLY A 73 0.25 0.80 0.56
N THR A 74 0.37 1.24 -0.69
CA THR A 74 0.66 2.64 -1.04
C THR A 74 -0.45 3.58 -0.58
N ILE A 75 -1.72 3.21 -0.76
CA ILE A 75 -2.84 4.03 -0.28
C ILE A 75 -2.83 4.08 1.24
N ALA A 76 -2.62 2.94 1.91
CA ALA A 76 -2.53 2.89 3.37
C ALA A 76 -1.38 3.77 3.88
N GLU A 77 -0.23 3.77 3.21
CA GLU A 77 0.92 4.59 3.60
C GLU A 77 0.74 6.08 3.25
N PHE A 78 0.00 6.45 2.21
CA PHE A 78 -0.18 7.86 1.84
C PHE A 78 -1.37 8.52 2.52
N LYS A 79 -2.46 7.76 2.73
CA LYS A 79 -3.72 8.24 3.27
C LYS A 79 -4.38 7.10 4.03
N GLY A 80 -3.98 6.92 5.29
CA GLY A 80 -4.43 5.81 6.12
C GLY A 80 -5.87 5.87 6.62
N GLU A 81 -6.56 7.02 6.51
CA GLU A 81 -7.97 7.19 6.95
C GLU A 81 -8.95 6.12 6.42
N PRO A 82 -8.89 5.69 5.14
CA PRO A 82 -9.76 4.64 4.58
C PRO A 82 -9.51 3.24 5.15
N PHE A 83 -8.46 3.05 5.95
CA PHE A 83 -8.13 1.77 6.59
C PHE A 83 -8.39 1.85 8.09
N ASP A 84 -9.63 1.55 8.48
CA ASP A 84 -9.98 1.31 9.87
C ASP A 84 -10.12 -0.20 10.14
N PRO A 85 -9.18 -0.82 10.89
CA PRO A 85 -9.23 -2.24 11.20
C PRO A 85 -10.49 -2.64 11.97
N SER A 86 -11.07 -1.72 12.76
CA SER A 86 -12.30 -1.98 13.52
C SER A 86 -13.54 -2.12 12.64
N THR A 87 -13.47 -1.61 11.40
CA THR A 87 -14.55 -1.70 10.40
C THR A 87 -14.39 -2.90 9.47
N TYR A 88 -13.21 -3.56 9.47
CA TYR A 88 -12.99 -4.76 8.69
C TYR A 88 -13.95 -5.86 9.13
N ARG A 89 -14.62 -6.48 8.16
CA ARG A 89 -15.47 -7.66 8.37
C ARG A 89 -15.10 -8.68 7.29
N LYS A 90 -15.30 -9.96 7.60
CA LYS A 90 -15.22 -11.01 6.58
C LYS A 90 -16.21 -10.66 5.45
N ASP A 91 -15.78 -10.85 4.20
CA ASP A 91 -16.54 -10.54 2.98
C ASP A 91 -16.80 -9.03 2.75
N ALA A 92 -16.21 -8.14 3.57
CA ALA A 92 -16.26 -6.70 3.34
C ALA A 92 -15.16 -6.26 2.38
N ARG A 93 -15.54 -5.39 1.44
CA ARG A 93 -14.57 -4.75 0.54
C ARG A 93 -13.98 -3.50 1.19
N ILE A 94 -12.67 -3.37 1.11
CA ILE A 94 -11.91 -2.21 1.59
C ILE A 94 -11.82 -1.13 0.50
N LEU A 95 -11.33 0.06 0.87
CA LEU A 95 -11.09 1.16 -0.07
C LEU A 95 -12.33 1.52 -0.90
N TYR A 96 -13.43 1.89 -0.23
CA TYR A 96 -14.69 2.27 -0.89
C TYR A 96 -15.26 1.19 -1.81
N GLY A 97 -15.00 -0.07 -1.50
CA GLY A 97 -15.48 -1.19 -2.31
C GLY A 97 -14.54 -1.60 -3.44
N SER A 98 -13.36 -0.99 -3.58
CA SER A 98 -12.39 -1.35 -4.63
C SER A 98 -11.92 -2.79 -4.52
N TYR A 99 -11.59 -3.27 -3.31
CA TYR A 99 -10.89 -4.55 -3.16
C TYR A 99 -11.54 -5.46 -2.14
N ASP A 100 -11.62 -6.74 -2.46
CA ASP A 100 -11.73 -7.81 -1.47
C ASP A 100 -10.31 -8.24 -1.07
N LEU A 101 -9.93 -7.96 0.18
CA LEU A 101 -8.57 -8.21 0.65
C LEU A 101 -8.29 -9.71 0.81
N ASP A 102 -9.29 -10.49 1.22
CA ASP A 102 -9.15 -11.94 1.41
C ASP A 102 -9.01 -12.65 0.06
N GLU A 103 -9.76 -12.22 -0.95
CA GLU A 103 -9.64 -12.70 -2.33
C GLU A 103 -8.23 -12.44 -2.89
N ILE A 104 -7.70 -11.22 -2.71
CA ILE A 104 -6.36 -10.86 -3.22
C ILE A 104 -5.27 -11.66 -2.52
N LEU A 105 -5.34 -11.80 -1.19
CA LEU A 105 -4.37 -12.56 -0.42
C LEU A 105 -4.42 -14.05 -0.77
N THR A 106 -5.62 -14.60 -0.98
CA THR A 106 -5.81 -15.98 -1.46
C THR A 106 -5.25 -16.13 -2.87
N GLY A 107 -5.49 -15.16 -3.76
CA GLY A 107 -4.94 -15.15 -5.11
C GLY A 107 -3.42 -15.10 -5.12
N LEU A 108 -2.80 -14.35 -4.18
CA LEU A 108 -1.36 -14.23 -4.06
C LEU A 108 -0.70 -15.48 -3.47
N PHE A 109 -1.21 -16.00 -2.35
CA PHE A 109 -0.58 -17.09 -1.62
C PHE A 109 -1.08 -18.49 -1.98
N GLY A 110 -2.27 -18.61 -2.57
CA GLY A 110 -2.92 -19.90 -2.88
C GLY A 110 -2.94 -20.84 -1.67
N ASP A 111 -2.70 -22.13 -1.93
CA ASP A 111 -2.63 -23.17 -0.89
C ASP A 111 -1.22 -23.33 -0.28
N GLY A 112 -0.41 -22.26 -0.29
CA GLY A 112 0.92 -22.29 0.30
C GLY A 112 0.86 -22.62 1.79
N GLU A 113 1.83 -23.40 2.28
CA GLU A 113 1.91 -23.86 3.69
C GLU A 113 1.78 -22.72 4.71
N LYS A 114 2.25 -21.52 4.34
CA LYS A 114 2.21 -20.30 5.18
C LYS A 114 1.23 -19.24 4.70
N ALA A 115 0.31 -19.57 3.80
CA ALA A 115 -0.60 -18.60 3.19
C ALA A 115 -1.38 -17.80 4.24
N GLU A 116 -1.93 -18.47 5.25
CA GLU A 116 -2.67 -17.80 6.33
C GLU A 116 -1.78 -16.92 7.20
N GLU A 117 -0.55 -17.36 7.51
CA GLU A 117 0.41 -16.59 8.29
C GLU A 117 0.78 -15.30 7.55
N MET A 118 1.12 -15.40 6.26
CA MET A 118 1.47 -14.24 5.44
C MET A 118 0.28 -13.30 5.23
N ALA A 119 -0.93 -13.84 5.09
CA ALA A 119 -2.14 -13.04 5.02
C ALA A 119 -2.38 -12.23 6.31
N ARG A 120 -2.15 -12.84 7.49
CA ARG A 120 -2.21 -12.15 8.79
C ARG A 120 -1.12 -11.09 8.92
N GLU A 121 0.10 -11.40 8.49
CA GLU A 121 1.22 -10.46 8.50
C GLU A 121 0.91 -9.23 7.65
N TYR A 122 0.40 -9.40 6.43
CA TYR A 122 0.04 -8.27 5.57
C TYR A 122 -1.10 -7.41 6.14
N LYS A 123 -2.14 -8.04 6.70
CA LYS A 123 -3.21 -7.30 7.40
C LYS A 123 -2.65 -6.47 8.56
N THR A 124 -1.73 -7.04 9.32
CA THR A 124 -1.04 -6.33 10.42
C THR A 124 -0.22 -5.16 9.91
N PHE A 125 0.50 -5.35 8.79
CA PHE A 125 1.22 -4.27 8.11
C PHE A 125 0.29 -3.11 7.73
N LEU A 126 -0.89 -3.39 7.17
CA LEU A 126 -1.86 -2.36 6.81
C LEU A 126 -2.31 -1.54 8.02
N VAL A 127 -2.51 -2.17 9.19
CA VAL A 127 -2.86 -1.46 10.43
C VAL A 127 -1.77 -0.46 10.82
N VAL A 128 -0.52 -0.92 10.88
CA VAL A 128 0.59 -0.07 11.33
C VAL A 128 0.85 1.06 10.34
N THR A 129 0.81 0.75 9.03
CA THR A 129 1.10 1.73 7.99
C THR A 129 -0.01 2.76 7.85
N SER A 130 -1.28 2.38 8.02
CA SER A 130 -2.39 3.32 7.99
C SER A 130 -2.41 4.24 9.20
N GLU A 131 -2.15 3.72 10.41
CA GLU A 131 -2.07 4.52 11.63
C GLU A 131 -0.97 5.58 11.57
N LYS A 132 0.13 5.33 10.83
CA LYS A 132 1.20 6.31 10.60
C LYS A 132 0.71 7.57 9.89
N THR A 133 -0.29 7.45 9.02
CA THR A 133 -0.72 8.53 8.11
C THR A 133 -2.21 8.86 8.22
N ARG A 134 -2.90 8.27 9.20
CA ARG A 134 -4.21 8.71 9.68
C ARG A 134 -4.06 10.14 10.23
N GLY A 135 -4.57 11.11 9.46
CA GLY A 135 -4.83 12.51 9.81
C GLY A 135 -3.75 13.30 10.58
N ASP A 136 -3.13 14.28 9.91
CA ASP A 136 -2.49 15.45 10.56
C ASP A 136 -3.50 16.61 10.83
N GLY A 137 -4.80 16.35 10.65
CA GLY A 137 -5.90 17.30 10.80
C GLY A 137 -6.29 17.60 12.26
N LYS A 138 -7.13 18.62 12.46
CA LYS A 138 -7.53 19.22 13.75
C LYS A 138 -8.10 18.26 14.81
N GLU A 139 -8.39 17.00 14.48
CA GLU A 139 -8.75 15.93 15.43
C GLU A 139 -7.48 15.23 15.96
N LYS A 140 -6.57 16.01 16.56
CA LYS A 140 -5.26 15.56 17.05
C LYS A 140 -5.27 14.51 18.18
N ASN A 141 -6.43 14.09 18.67
CA ASN A 141 -6.55 13.35 19.94
C ASN A 141 -6.90 11.87 19.79
N GLN A 142 -6.85 11.28 18.58
CA GLN A 142 -7.13 9.86 18.40
C GLN A 142 -6.10 9.15 17.50
N ARG A 143 -4.80 9.45 17.63
CA ARG A 143 -3.82 8.39 17.30
C ARG A 143 -4.09 7.23 18.25
N SER A 144 -4.20 6.01 17.73
CA SER A 144 -4.45 4.88 18.62
C SER A 144 -3.30 4.79 19.63
N MET A 145 -3.62 4.47 20.88
CA MET A 145 -2.60 4.18 21.89
C MET A 145 -1.65 3.09 21.40
N LEU A 146 -2.11 2.20 20.53
CA LEU A 146 -1.30 1.17 19.87
C LEU A 146 -0.14 1.78 19.06
N PHE A 147 -0.41 2.75 18.17
CA PHE A 147 0.64 3.37 17.35
C PHE A 147 1.60 4.22 18.19
N GLU A 148 1.09 4.90 19.23
CA GLU A 148 1.94 5.64 20.16
C GLU A 148 2.88 4.72 20.95
N HIS A 149 2.38 3.61 21.47
CA HIS A 149 3.21 2.59 22.13
C HIS A 149 4.23 1.99 21.16
N TYR A 150 3.84 1.70 19.93
CA TYR A 150 4.75 1.22 18.89
C TYR A 150 5.90 2.21 18.67
N ARG A 151 5.58 3.49 18.42
CA ARG A 151 6.58 4.55 18.19
C ARG A 151 7.51 4.74 19.39
N ASN A 152 6.96 4.81 20.60
CA ASN A 152 7.74 4.99 21.81
C ASN A 152 8.68 3.78 22.03
N THR A 153 8.21 2.56 21.76
CA THR A 153 9.03 1.35 21.88
C THR A 153 10.19 1.31 20.89
N LEU A 154 9.99 1.79 19.65
CA LEU A 154 11.05 1.89 18.64
C LEU A 154 12.22 2.76 19.12
N SER A 155 11.94 3.84 19.85
CA SER A 155 12.97 4.76 20.35
C SER A 155 13.74 4.26 21.57
N ILE A 156 13.28 3.20 22.25
CA ILE A 156 13.91 2.71 23.50
C ILE A 156 15.25 2.03 23.22
N SER A 157 15.37 1.24 22.14
CA SER A 157 16.66 0.68 21.74
C SER A 157 16.70 0.25 20.27
N PRO A 158 17.88 0.26 19.63
CA PRO A 158 18.06 -0.33 18.30
C PRO A 158 17.62 -1.81 18.23
N LYS A 159 17.80 -2.58 19.30
CA LYS A 159 17.35 -3.98 19.37
C LYS A 159 15.82 -4.10 19.28
N ASN A 160 15.08 -3.19 19.91
CA ASN A 160 13.62 -3.15 19.82
C ASN A 160 13.18 -2.74 18.42
N TRP A 161 13.89 -1.76 17.82
CA TRP A 161 13.66 -1.37 16.43
C TRP A 161 13.80 -2.57 15.48
N PHE A 162 14.92 -3.32 15.58
CA PHE A 162 15.12 -4.50 14.74
C PHE A 162 14.08 -5.58 15.01
N ARG A 163 13.71 -5.87 16.27
CA ARG A 163 12.69 -6.89 16.57
C ARG A 163 11.29 -6.53 16.07
N LEU A 164 10.89 -5.26 16.21
CA LEU A 164 9.59 -4.78 15.74
C LEU A 164 9.55 -4.68 14.20
N ARG A 165 10.67 -4.34 13.56
CA ARG A 165 10.83 -4.37 12.10
C ARG A 165 11.07 -5.77 11.54
N ASP A 166 11.49 -6.74 12.34
CA ASP A 166 11.50 -8.14 11.93
C ASP A 166 10.06 -8.67 11.77
N CYS A 167 9.09 -8.00 12.42
CA CYS A 167 7.65 -8.13 12.17
C CYS A 167 7.12 -7.19 11.07
N ASP A 168 7.96 -6.28 10.51
CA ASP A 168 7.61 -5.50 9.32
C ASP A 168 7.66 -6.45 8.13
N ALA A 169 6.50 -7.07 7.92
CA ALA A 169 6.27 -8.22 7.07
C ALA A 169 6.82 -8.11 5.65
N LEU A 170 7.06 -6.91 5.14
CA LEU A 170 7.35 -6.63 3.73
C LEU A 170 8.45 -7.52 3.11
N CYS A 171 9.57 -7.78 3.80
CA CYS A 171 10.62 -8.63 3.24
C CYS A 171 10.23 -10.12 3.20
N ARG A 172 9.71 -10.66 4.31
CA ARG A 172 9.27 -12.08 4.38
C ARG A 172 8.06 -12.33 3.50
N PHE A 173 7.13 -11.38 3.47
CA PHE A 173 5.98 -11.32 2.58
C PHE A 173 6.42 -11.32 1.11
N THR A 174 7.40 -10.50 0.71
CA THR A 174 7.87 -10.45 -0.68
C THR A 174 8.58 -11.75 -1.08
N ILE A 175 9.34 -12.37 -0.17
CA ILE A 175 9.96 -13.68 -0.39
C ILE A 175 8.91 -14.79 -0.46
N ALA A 176 7.92 -14.80 0.43
CA ALA A 176 6.84 -15.78 0.43
C ALA A 176 5.91 -15.60 -0.77
N ALA A 177 5.79 -14.37 -1.26
CA ALA A 177 5.14 -14.03 -2.49
C ALA A 177 5.98 -14.37 -3.73
N ALA A 178 7.21 -14.91 -3.61
CA ALA A 178 8.06 -15.19 -4.77
C ALA A 178 7.29 -16.00 -5.84
N LEU A 179 7.12 -15.35 -7.00
CA LEU A 179 6.32 -15.78 -8.14
C LEU A 179 7.15 -16.41 -9.27
#